data_AF-A0A662U159-F1
#
_entry.id   AF-A0A662U159-F1
#
_cell.length_a   1.000
_cell.length_b   1.000
_cell.length_c   1.000
_cell.angle_alpha   90.00
_cell.angle_beta   90.00
_cell.angle_gamma   90.00
#
_symmetry.space_group_name_H-M   'P 1'
#
loop_
_entity.id
_entity.type
_entity.pdbx_description
1 polymer ?
#
loop_
_entity_poly.entity_id
_entity_poly.type
_entity_poly.pdbx_seq_one_letter_code
_entity_poly.pdbx_strand_id
1 'polypeptide(L)'
;MRKVIAGIALFIIFIITTTSVLSVKACISPYDNYAYEILMNKPGISFNIEKLRQLCVEVGSKYIKPSITDSRVFIIIYSVDLKELNLGEGLAYSIRFQVNPKLIDKKVFIATYLIKHPILPKEGIVTDINELFIVKRKYTIEDNKFVEVAEITVVNINPKVSLAEFIEDSLNKISSKFNIPVEYIKVCDVRETSVKAIDVETEIPWSEVVFRELIYLSEEGIIEGLEQSDIETLSKMAKPGLAGWNSRIVYQESWKPYYETSNPLLIKTLCGPRELEYIAYLEMQAERQAATYLPPVPSYSPPMPPTPTPTPSPTAIPTTPGPSGVAGMQRETYTYTETGRVELITPAFIIAQTVIGGLIAALIVWFILRRLTI
;
A
#
# COMPACT_ATOMS: atom_id res chain seq x y z
N MET A 1 -18.11 1.84 -55.30
CA MET A 1 -17.23 2.41 -54.25
C MET A 1 -17.98 2.98 -53.05
N ARG A 2 -18.74 4.09 -53.14
CA ARG A 2 -19.30 4.82 -51.97
C ARG A 2 -20.02 3.94 -50.92
N LYS A 3 -20.87 2.99 -51.35
CA LYS A 3 -21.55 2.03 -50.45
C LYS A 3 -20.61 1.04 -49.74
N VAL A 4 -19.51 0.64 -50.39
CA VAL A 4 -18.51 -0.28 -49.83
C VAL A 4 -17.64 0.43 -48.79
N ILE A 5 -17.24 1.67 -49.07
CA ILE A 5 -16.47 2.51 -48.14
C ILE A 5 -17.31 2.80 -46.88
N ALA A 6 -18.60 3.11 -47.04
CA ALA A 6 -19.51 3.28 -45.91
C ALA A 6 -19.64 1.99 -45.06
N GLY A 7 -19.78 0.82 -45.69
CA GLY A 7 -19.83 -0.46 -44.98
C GLY A 7 -18.56 -0.79 -44.19
N ILE A 8 -17.38 -0.52 -44.77
CA ILE A 8 -16.08 -0.73 -44.10
C ILE A 8 -15.94 0.24 -42.91
N ALA A 9 -16.30 1.52 -43.08
CA ALA A 9 -16.26 2.49 -41.99
C ALA A 9 -17.19 2.09 -40.83
N LEU A 10 -18.40 1.60 -41.13
CA LEU A 10 -19.37 1.15 -40.13
C LEU A 10 -18.89 -0.13 -39.41
N PHE A 11 -18.23 -1.04 -40.13
CA PHE A 11 -17.61 -2.23 -39.54
C PHE A 11 -16.40 -1.91 -38.66
N ILE A 12 -15.57 -0.93 -39.05
CA ILE A 12 -14.46 -0.43 -38.22
C ILE A 12 -14.99 0.27 -36.96
N ILE A 13 -16.03 1.11 -37.08
CA ILE A 13 -16.69 1.73 -35.92
C ILE A 13 -17.32 0.66 -35.01
N PHE A 14 -17.93 -0.39 -35.57
CA PHE A 14 -18.45 -1.52 -34.81
C PHE A 14 -17.33 -2.29 -34.07
N ILE A 15 -16.18 -2.54 -34.71
CA ILE A 15 -15.01 -3.14 -34.04
C ILE A 15 -14.45 -2.22 -32.96
N ILE A 16 -14.30 -0.91 -33.21
CA ILE A 16 -13.78 0.05 -32.21
C ILE A 16 -14.73 0.15 -31.01
N THR A 17 -16.04 0.25 -31.25
CA THR A 17 -17.03 0.30 -30.16
C THR A 17 -17.13 -1.02 -29.39
N THR A 18 -17.10 -2.18 -30.05
CA THR A 18 -17.10 -3.49 -29.35
C THR A 18 -15.80 -3.77 -28.59
N THR A 19 -14.64 -3.36 -29.11
CA THR A 19 -13.35 -3.47 -28.40
C THR A 19 -13.22 -2.45 -27.26
N SER A 20 -13.92 -1.32 -27.32
CA SER A 20 -13.99 -0.33 -26.22
C SER A 20 -14.89 -0.77 -25.06
N VAL A 21 -15.72 -1.81 -25.25
CA VAL A 21 -16.69 -2.30 -24.24
C VAL A 21 -16.23 -3.64 -23.63
N LEU A 22 -15.13 -4.22 -24.09
CA LEU A 22 -14.47 -5.35 -23.41
C LEU A 22 -13.69 -4.83 -22.19
N SER A 23 -14.34 -4.95 -21.04
CA SER A 23 -13.95 -4.46 -19.71
C SER A 23 -12.45 -4.40 -19.44
N VAL A 24 -11.89 -3.19 -19.52
CA VAL A 24 -10.66 -2.84 -18.80
C VAL A 24 -11.01 -2.72 -17.32
N LYS A 25 -10.66 -3.74 -16.53
CA LYS A 25 -10.29 -3.67 -15.11
C LYS A 25 -10.13 -5.09 -14.57
N ALA A 26 -8.95 -5.43 -14.10
CA ALA A 26 -8.47 -4.96 -12.81
C ALA A 26 -6.94 -5.09 -12.81
N CYS A 27 -6.30 -4.80 -11.68
CA CYS A 27 -4.86 -4.71 -11.65
C CYS A 27 -4.22 -5.52 -10.54
N ILE A 28 -2.95 -5.85 -10.76
CA ILE A 28 -2.06 -6.39 -9.73
C ILE A 28 -1.61 -5.21 -8.87
N SER A 29 -1.88 -5.29 -7.57
CA SER A 29 -1.35 -4.36 -6.58
C SER A 29 -0.06 -4.93 -6.00
N PRO A 30 1.02 -4.15 -5.83
CA PRO A 30 2.24 -4.63 -5.18
C PRO A 30 1.97 -5.12 -3.73
N TYR A 31 0.88 -4.66 -3.10
CA TYR A 31 0.46 -5.12 -1.77
C TYR A 31 -0.17 -6.52 -1.76
N ASP A 32 -0.52 -7.09 -2.92
CA ASP A 32 -1.06 -8.46 -3.02
C ASP A 32 -0.03 -9.50 -2.54
N ASN A 33 1.26 -9.25 -2.76
CA ASN A 33 2.39 -10.07 -2.28
C ASN A 33 2.52 -10.12 -0.75
N TYR A 34 1.81 -9.26 -0.02
CA TYR A 34 1.85 -9.15 1.44
C TYR A 34 0.45 -9.29 2.05
N ALA A 35 -0.44 -9.97 1.33
CA ALA A 35 -1.82 -10.20 1.71
C ALA A 35 -2.29 -11.61 1.38
N TYR A 36 -3.35 -12.03 2.08
CA TYR A 36 -4.17 -13.20 1.78
C TYR A 36 -5.62 -12.73 1.61
N GLU A 37 -6.35 -13.24 0.63
CA GLU A 37 -7.70 -12.75 0.33
C GLU A 37 -8.64 -13.90 -0.03
N ILE A 38 -9.84 -13.85 0.54
CA ILE A 38 -10.91 -14.81 0.32
C ILE A 38 -12.09 -14.05 -0.28
N LEU A 39 -12.72 -14.59 -1.31
CA LEU A 39 -14.04 -14.18 -1.77
C LEU A 39 -15.07 -15.18 -1.24
N MET A 40 -15.99 -14.71 -0.40
CA MET A 40 -16.99 -15.57 0.24
C MET A 40 -18.18 -15.86 -0.69
N ASN A 41 -17.91 -16.55 -1.81
CA ASN A 41 -18.90 -16.87 -2.85
C ASN A 41 -19.45 -18.30 -2.78
N LYS A 42 -19.17 -19.08 -1.72
CA LYS A 42 -19.82 -20.37 -1.49
C LYS A 42 -21.33 -20.13 -1.27
N PRO A 43 -22.23 -20.84 -1.98
CA PRO A 43 -23.67 -20.68 -1.80
C PRO A 43 -24.10 -20.90 -0.35
N GLY A 44 -24.98 -20.03 0.16
CA GLY A 44 -25.43 -20.04 1.55
C GLY A 44 -24.68 -19.10 2.48
N ILE A 45 -23.49 -18.60 2.09
CA ILE A 45 -22.80 -17.56 2.88
C ILE A 45 -23.47 -16.21 2.69
N SER A 46 -23.69 -15.47 3.78
CA SER A 46 -24.17 -14.08 3.76
C SER A 46 -23.49 -13.22 4.83
N PHE A 47 -23.64 -11.89 4.74
CA PHE A 47 -22.98 -10.93 5.61
C PHE A 47 -23.95 -9.94 6.26
N ASN A 48 -23.81 -9.75 7.57
CA ASN A 48 -24.55 -8.75 8.33
C ASN A 48 -23.83 -7.38 8.28
N ILE A 49 -24.28 -6.53 7.36
CA ILE A 49 -23.68 -5.20 7.10
C ILE A 49 -23.80 -4.27 8.32
N GLU A 50 -24.87 -4.37 9.09
CA GLU A 50 -25.08 -3.51 10.26
C GLU A 50 -24.07 -3.84 11.37
N LYS A 51 -23.79 -5.13 11.61
CA LYS A 51 -22.73 -5.54 12.53
C LYS A 51 -21.33 -5.19 12.00
N LEU A 52 -21.08 -5.28 10.69
CA LEU A 52 -19.82 -4.79 10.10
C LEU A 52 -19.57 -3.31 10.42
N ARG A 53 -20.60 -2.46 10.33
CA ARG A 53 -20.52 -1.03 10.67
C ARG A 53 -20.24 -0.75 12.15
N GLN A 54 -20.67 -1.64 13.02
CA GLN A 54 -20.45 -1.52 14.47
C GLN A 54 -19.03 -1.97 14.87
N LEU A 55 -18.45 -2.93 14.15
CA LEU A 55 -17.12 -3.48 14.41
C LEU A 55 -15.97 -2.73 13.69
N CYS A 56 -16.23 -2.16 12.52
CA CYS A 56 -15.19 -1.68 11.61
C CYS A 56 -15.31 -0.18 11.26
N VAL A 57 -14.19 0.44 10.85
CA VAL A 57 -14.20 1.72 10.13
C VAL A 57 -14.83 1.48 8.75
N GLU A 58 -15.95 2.13 8.43
CA GLU A 58 -16.42 2.23 7.04
C GLU A 58 -15.67 3.36 6.32
N VAL A 59 -14.95 3.03 5.24
CA VAL A 59 -14.30 4.01 4.37
C VAL A 59 -14.57 3.66 2.92
N GLY A 60 -15.24 4.58 2.22
CA GLY A 60 -15.75 4.32 0.86
C GLY A 60 -16.74 3.16 0.89
N SER A 61 -16.42 2.07 0.18
CA SER A 61 -17.18 0.81 0.16
C SER A 61 -16.49 -0.34 0.91
N LYS A 62 -15.52 -0.04 1.80
CA LYS A 62 -14.73 -1.03 2.53
C LYS A 62 -14.90 -0.87 4.05
N TYR A 63 -14.94 -1.98 4.77
CA TYR A 63 -14.98 -2.06 6.22
C TYR A 63 -13.62 -2.54 6.72
N ILE A 64 -12.98 -1.81 7.64
CA ILE A 64 -11.62 -2.09 8.09
C ILE A 64 -11.52 -2.16 9.61
N LYS A 65 -10.80 -3.17 10.10
CA LYS A 65 -10.39 -3.29 11.51
C LYS A 65 -8.98 -3.87 11.61
N PRO A 66 -8.24 -3.67 12.71
CA PRO A 66 -7.09 -4.51 13.03
C PRO A 66 -7.52 -5.97 13.25
N SER A 67 -6.60 -6.91 13.09
CA SER A 67 -6.81 -8.28 13.53
C SER A 67 -6.82 -8.36 15.06
N ILE A 68 -7.69 -9.21 15.62
CA ILE A 68 -7.72 -9.60 17.03
C ILE A 68 -6.57 -10.55 17.40
N THR A 69 -5.91 -11.13 16.39
CA THR A 69 -4.87 -12.17 16.56
C THR A 69 -3.47 -11.58 16.41
N ASP A 70 -3.25 -10.74 15.39
CA ASP A 70 -1.96 -10.08 15.16
C ASP A 70 -2.17 -8.63 14.72
N SER A 71 -1.82 -7.67 15.57
CA SER A 71 -2.01 -6.23 15.30
C SER A 71 -1.22 -5.71 14.08
N ARG A 72 -0.31 -6.52 13.52
CA ARG A 72 0.41 -6.25 12.26
C ARG A 72 -0.44 -6.52 11.02
N VAL A 73 -1.62 -7.13 11.16
CA VAL A 73 -2.54 -7.47 10.05
C VAL A 73 -3.84 -6.68 10.18
N PHE A 74 -4.27 -6.07 9.06
CA PHE A 74 -5.59 -5.47 8.92
C PHE A 74 -6.55 -6.43 8.22
N ILE A 75 -7.81 -6.41 8.66
CA ILE A 75 -8.92 -7.12 8.04
C ILE A 75 -9.72 -6.09 7.24
N ILE A 76 -9.79 -6.25 5.92
CA ILE A 76 -10.44 -5.35 4.97
C ILE A 76 -11.56 -6.13 4.28
N ILE A 77 -12.81 -5.75 4.52
CA ILE A 77 -14.01 -6.43 3.99
C ILE A 77 -14.71 -5.53 2.99
N TYR A 78 -15.02 -6.03 1.80
CA TYR A 78 -15.66 -5.23 0.74
C TYR A 78 -16.46 -6.10 -0.24
N SER A 79 -17.49 -5.53 -0.88
CA SER A 79 -18.31 -6.25 -1.86
C SER A 79 -17.64 -6.36 -3.22
N VAL A 80 -17.83 -7.49 -3.89
CA VAL A 80 -17.36 -7.80 -5.25
C VAL A 80 -18.53 -8.36 -6.06
N ASP A 81 -18.68 -7.93 -7.30
CA ASP A 81 -19.65 -8.50 -8.24
C ASP A 81 -19.08 -9.78 -8.86
N LEU A 82 -19.80 -10.90 -8.68
CA LEU A 82 -19.40 -12.21 -9.20
C LEU A 82 -19.34 -12.24 -10.73
N LYS A 83 -20.07 -11.34 -11.40
CA LYS A 83 -20.05 -11.19 -12.85
C LYS A 83 -18.71 -10.68 -13.37
N GLU A 84 -18.06 -9.78 -12.62
CA GLU A 84 -16.72 -9.26 -12.96
C GLU A 84 -15.64 -10.36 -12.90
N LEU A 85 -15.89 -11.43 -12.14
CA LEU A 85 -15.01 -12.58 -12.01
C LEU A 85 -15.47 -13.82 -12.79
N ASN A 86 -16.58 -13.75 -13.57
CA ASN A 86 -17.15 -14.92 -14.25
C ASN A 86 -17.49 -16.09 -13.30
N LEU A 87 -17.85 -15.77 -12.04
CA LEU A 87 -18.20 -16.72 -10.97
C LEU A 87 -19.72 -16.85 -10.74
N GLY A 88 -20.54 -16.18 -11.55
CA GLY A 88 -22.00 -16.17 -11.45
C GLY A 88 -22.56 -14.76 -11.57
N GLU A 89 -23.76 -14.55 -11.02
CA GLU A 89 -24.40 -13.25 -10.88
C GLU A 89 -24.58 -12.91 -9.39
N GLY A 90 -24.61 -11.62 -9.06
CA GLY A 90 -24.83 -11.13 -7.69
C GLY A 90 -23.55 -10.71 -6.98
N LEU A 91 -23.70 -10.32 -5.71
CA LEU A 91 -22.62 -9.78 -4.89
C LEU A 91 -22.16 -10.81 -3.85
N ALA A 92 -20.84 -10.93 -3.68
CA ALA A 92 -20.22 -11.60 -2.54
C ALA A 92 -19.28 -10.64 -1.81
N TYR A 93 -19.02 -10.88 -0.53
CA TYR A 93 -18.01 -10.11 0.21
C TYR A 93 -16.66 -10.79 0.12
N SER A 94 -15.62 -9.99 -0.12
CA SER A 94 -14.24 -10.42 -0.01
C SER A 94 -13.66 -9.97 1.33
N ILE A 95 -12.94 -10.86 2.00
CA ILE A 95 -12.15 -10.59 3.21
C ILE A 95 -10.68 -10.64 2.83
N ARG A 96 -9.98 -9.51 2.97
CA ARG A 96 -8.54 -9.39 2.74
C ARG A 96 -7.81 -9.20 4.07
N PHE A 97 -6.86 -10.08 4.32
CA PHE A 97 -5.90 -10.05 5.41
C PHE A 97 -4.64 -9.38 4.89
N GLN A 98 -4.44 -8.10 5.23
CA GLN A 98 -3.37 -7.26 4.68
C GLN A 98 -2.34 -6.97 5.76
N VAL A 99 -1.06 -7.33 5.55
CA VAL A 99 0.02 -6.87 6.43
C VAL A 99 0.07 -5.34 6.38
N ASN A 100 0.20 -4.71 7.54
CA ASN A 100 0.31 -3.26 7.71
C ASN A 100 1.47 -2.72 6.85
N PRO A 101 1.21 -1.86 5.83
CA PRO A 101 2.24 -1.41 4.92
C PRO A 101 3.41 -0.65 5.54
N LYS A 102 3.28 -0.14 6.77
CA LYS A 102 4.41 0.42 7.54
C LYS A 102 5.48 -0.61 7.90
N LEU A 103 5.17 -1.90 7.79
CA LEU A 103 6.04 -3.05 8.03
C LEU A 103 6.50 -3.71 6.72
N ILE A 104 5.91 -3.35 5.58
CA ILE A 104 6.28 -3.86 4.25
C ILE A 104 7.57 -3.19 3.77
N ASP A 105 8.30 -3.91 2.91
CA ASP A 105 9.57 -3.53 2.27
C ASP A 105 9.73 -2.03 2.03
N LYS A 106 10.52 -1.38 2.89
CA LYS A 106 10.86 0.03 2.73
C LYS A 106 11.96 0.14 1.69
N LYS A 107 11.73 0.94 0.64
CA LYS A 107 12.81 1.43 -0.22
C LYS A 107 13.90 2.01 0.68
N VAL A 108 15.15 1.68 0.40
CA VAL A 108 16.31 2.25 1.07
C VAL A 108 17.27 2.73 0.00
N PHE A 109 17.62 4.00 0.04
CA PHE A 109 18.70 4.52 -0.79
C PHE A 109 19.98 4.50 0.02
N ILE A 110 21.04 3.97 -0.60
CA ILE A 110 22.39 3.95 -0.05
C ILE A 110 23.28 4.65 -1.06
N ALA A 111 23.93 5.74 -0.64
CA ALA A 111 24.94 6.42 -1.41
C ALA A 111 26.26 6.48 -0.63
N THR A 112 27.37 6.20 -1.29
CA THR A 112 28.71 6.23 -0.71
C THR A 112 29.54 7.30 -1.39
N TYR A 113 30.11 8.19 -0.58
CA TYR A 113 30.87 9.35 -0.99
C TYR A 113 32.31 9.24 -0.52
N LEU A 114 33.26 9.62 -1.36
CA LEU A 114 34.67 9.73 -1.03
C LEU A 114 35.07 11.20 -0.96
N ILE A 115 35.64 11.59 0.17
CA ILE A 115 36.04 12.97 0.49
C ILE A 115 37.55 13.07 0.46
N LYS A 116 38.05 14.00 -0.37
CA LYS A 116 39.46 14.34 -0.49
C LYS A 116 39.67 15.79 -0.09
N HIS A 117 39.69 16.07 1.22
CA HIS A 117 39.76 17.42 1.76
C HIS A 117 40.87 17.51 2.82
N PRO A 118 41.62 18.62 2.95
CA PRO A 118 42.70 18.75 3.93
C PRO A 118 42.23 18.58 5.39
N ILE A 119 40.95 18.87 5.66
CA ILE A 119 40.30 18.61 6.94
C ILE A 119 39.28 17.49 6.72
N LEU A 120 39.60 16.28 7.15
CA LEU A 120 38.72 15.12 7.06
C LEU A 120 37.75 15.05 8.25
N PRO A 121 36.48 14.66 8.03
CA PRO A 121 35.53 14.47 9.11
C PRO A 121 35.99 13.37 10.08
N LYS A 122 35.51 13.43 11.32
CA LYS A 122 35.79 12.42 12.34
C LYS A 122 35.02 11.14 12.03
N GLU A 123 35.63 9.99 12.30
CA GLU A 123 34.93 8.71 12.20
C GLU A 123 33.78 8.63 13.20
N GLY A 124 32.72 7.93 12.81
CA GLY A 124 31.56 7.73 13.66
C GLY A 124 30.27 7.57 12.87
N ILE A 125 29.17 7.53 13.62
CA ILE A 125 27.81 7.49 13.08
C ILE A 125 27.15 8.82 13.46
N VAL A 126 26.62 9.52 12.47
CA VAL A 126 25.92 10.78 12.65
C VAL A 126 24.50 10.60 12.13
N THR A 127 23.51 10.73 13.02
CA THR A 127 22.10 10.64 12.67
C THR A 127 21.56 11.97 12.12
N ASP A 128 20.48 11.88 11.37
CA ASP A 128 19.68 12.99 10.89
C ASP A 128 18.21 12.55 10.76
N ILE A 129 17.31 13.47 10.42
CA ILE A 129 15.88 13.23 10.33
C ILE A 129 15.58 12.33 9.11
N ASN A 130 15.54 11.01 9.37
CA ASN A 130 15.40 9.88 8.43
C ASN A 130 16.67 9.47 7.66
N GLU A 131 17.86 9.97 8.05
CA GLU A 131 19.13 9.62 7.41
C GLU A 131 20.20 9.20 8.42
N LEU A 132 21.06 8.29 7.98
CA LEU A 132 22.21 7.79 8.74
C LEU A 132 23.49 8.03 7.94
N PHE A 133 24.41 8.81 8.49
CA PHE A 133 25.73 9.07 7.92
C PHE A 133 26.76 8.23 8.68
N ILE A 134 27.43 7.32 7.99
CA ILE A 134 28.50 6.46 8.53
C ILE A 134 29.81 6.96 7.96
N VAL A 135 30.65 7.58 8.80
CA VAL A 135 31.94 8.14 8.42
C VAL A 135 33.07 7.18 8.82
N LYS A 136 33.92 6.81 7.85
CA LYS A 136 35.12 5.98 8.04
C LYS A 136 36.31 6.63 7.38
N ARG A 137 37.49 6.52 7.99
CA ARG A 137 38.77 6.87 7.37
C ARG A 137 39.26 5.70 6.53
N LYS A 138 39.85 6.02 5.38
CA LYS A 138 40.50 5.07 4.49
C LYS A 138 41.79 5.67 3.96
N TYR A 139 42.64 4.82 3.39
CA TYR A 139 43.80 5.24 2.63
C TYR A 139 43.61 4.82 1.18
N THR A 140 43.79 5.76 0.25
CA THR A 140 43.87 5.50 -1.19
C THR A 140 45.30 5.67 -1.66
N ILE A 141 45.70 4.92 -2.69
CA ILE A 141 47.02 5.06 -3.30
C ILE A 141 46.91 6.01 -4.48
N GLU A 142 47.65 7.12 -4.44
CA GLU A 142 47.75 8.11 -5.52
C GLU A 142 49.22 8.43 -5.74
N ASP A 143 49.72 8.36 -6.97
CA ASP A 143 51.14 8.59 -7.33
C ASP A 143 52.13 7.84 -6.42
N ASN A 144 51.85 6.57 -6.14
CA ASN A 144 52.58 5.68 -5.21
C ASN A 144 52.68 6.19 -3.75
N LYS A 145 51.79 7.10 -3.32
CA LYS A 145 51.68 7.58 -1.94
C LYS A 145 50.33 7.18 -1.34
N PHE A 146 50.34 6.87 -0.05
CA PHE A 146 49.11 6.71 0.72
C PHE A 146 48.54 8.09 1.07
N VAL A 147 47.34 8.37 0.58
CA VAL A 147 46.56 9.57 0.87
C VAL A 147 45.43 9.18 1.81
N GLU A 148 45.33 9.82 2.97
CA GLU A 148 44.19 9.65 3.87
C GLU A 148 42.96 10.34 3.26
N VAL A 149 41.83 9.64 3.26
CA VAL A 149 40.54 10.10 2.73
C VAL A 149 39.42 9.66 3.68
N ALA A 150 38.28 10.34 3.63
CA ALA A 150 37.08 9.90 4.35
C ALA A 150 36.07 9.29 3.38
N GLU A 151 35.49 8.15 3.77
CA GLU A 151 34.30 7.58 3.15
C GLU A 151 33.08 7.92 4.01
N ILE A 152 32.02 8.45 3.40
CA ILE A 152 30.73 8.65 4.04
C ILE A 152 29.69 7.81 3.31
N THR A 153 29.10 6.83 3.99
CA THR A 153 27.90 6.15 3.51
C THR A 153 26.67 6.84 4.11
N VAL A 154 25.78 7.31 3.25
CA VAL A 154 24.47 7.87 3.62
C VAL A 154 23.40 6.82 3.34
N VAL A 155 22.57 6.53 4.34
CA VAL A 155 21.44 5.60 4.24
C VAL A 155 20.16 6.37 4.55
N ASN A 156 19.20 6.37 3.62
CA ASN A 156 17.86 6.94 3.81
C ASN A 156 16.82 5.81 3.70
N ILE A 157 15.98 5.65 4.72
CA ILE A 157 14.95 4.59 4.81
C ILE A 157 13.58 5.17 4.53
N ASN A 158 12.89 4.57 3.56
CA ASN A 158 11.63 5.05 2.98
C ASN A 158 11.71 6.48 2.40
N PRO A 159 12.63 6.74 1.45
CA PRO A 159 12.81 8.05 0.85
C PRO A 159 11.54 8.51 0.13
N LYS A 160 11.18 9.78 0.32
CA LYS A 160 10.03 10.44 -0.32
C LYS A 160 10.37 11.15 -1.64
N VAL A 161 11.64 11.06 -2.04
CA VAL A 161 12.24 11.72 -3.20
C VAL A 161 12.77 10.67 -4.18
N SER A 162 13.08 11.07 -5.40
CA SER A 162 13.77 10.22 -6.37
C SER A 162 15.22 9.94 -5.94
N LEU A 163 15.84 8.91 -6.52
CA LEU A 163 17.24 8.58 -6.25
C LEU A 163 18.19 9.74 -6.66
N ALA A 164 17.84 10.51 -7.69
CA ALA A 164 18.62 11.67 -8.13
C ALA A 164 18.56 12.82 -7.13
N GLU A 165 17.35 13.20 -6.69
CA GLU A 165 17.14 14.22 -5.65
C GLU A 165 17.82 13.82 -4.34
N PHE A 166 17.77 12.53 -3.95
CA PHE A 166 18.50 12.03 -2.78
C PHE A 166 20.02 12.23 -2.88
N ILE A 167 20.63 12.01 -4.05
CA ILE A 167 22.08 12.24 -4.25
C ILE A 167 22.40 13.73 -4.07
N GLU A 168 21.61 14.62 -4.64
CA GLU A 168 21.80 16.07 -4.54
C GLU A 168 21.61 16.58 -3.11
N ASP A 169 20.51 16.18 -2.46
CA ASP A 169 20.21 16.51 -1.06
C ASP A 169 21.32 16.03 -0.12
N SER A 170 21.79 14.79 -0.28
CA SER A 170 22.82 14.23 0.60
C SER A 170 24.22 14.80 0.34
N LEU A 171 24.56 15.21 -0.89
CA LEU A 171 25.76 16.02 -1.16
C LEU A 171 25.71 17.37 -0.44
N ASN A 172 24.58 18.08 -0.53
CA ASN A 172 24.38 19.37 0.13
C ASN A 172 24.39 19.24 1.67
N LYS A 173 23.82 18.16 2.22
CA LYS A 173 23.89 17.83 3.65
C LYS A 173 25.30 17.48 4.11
N ILE A 174 26.08 16.69 3.35
CA ILE A 174 27.49 16.42 3.69
C ILE A 174 28.27 17.73 3.71
N SER A 175 28.12 18.56 2.67
CA SER A 175 28.83 19.83 2.54
C SER A 175 28.57 20.77 3.72
N SER A 176 27.30 20.99 4.05
CA SER A 176 26.90 21.84 5.18
C SER A 176 27.27 21.25 6.56
N LYS A 177 27.03 19.94 6.78
CA LYS A 177 27.20 19.28 8.09
C LYS A 177 28.66 19.07 8.49
N PHE A 178 29.55 18.87 7.51
CA PHE A 178 30.98 18.69 7.74
C PHE A 178 31.83 19.91 7.36
N ASN A 179 31.22 20.97 6.80
CA ASN A 179 31.89 22.18 6.30
C ASN A 179 32.96 21.86 5.24
N ILE A 180 32.54 21.14 4.18
CA ILE A 180 33.41 20.64 3.10
C ILE A 180 32.78 21.03 1.75
N PRO A 181 33.47 21.82 0.90
CA PRO A 181 32.93 22.19 -0.40
C PRO A 181 32.63 20.98 -1.29
N VAL A 182 31.54 21.05 -2.07
CA VAL A 182 30.97 19.91 -2.82
C VAL A 182 31.97 19.34 -3.83
N GLU A 183 32.84 20.17 -4.40
CA GLU A 183 33.90 19.78 -5.32
C GLU A 183 34.94 18.80 -4.74
N TYR A 184 35.04 18.69 -3.41
CA TYR A 184 35.89 17.71 -2.73
C TYR A 184 35.17 16.38 -2.40
N ILE A 185 33.89 16.26 -2.76
CA ILE A 185 33.02 15.11 -2.48
C ILE A 185 32.73 14.37 -3.78
N LYS A 186 33.29 13.17 -3.93
CA LYS A 186 33.05 12.30 -5.09
C LYS A 186 32.01 11.22 -4.76
N VAL A 187 30.98 11.09 -5.60
CA VAL A 187 30.06 9.95 -5.56
C VAL A 187 30.78 8.68 -6.04
N CYS A 188 30.71 7.59 -5.27
CA CYS A 188 31.42 6.34 -5.55
C CYS A 188 30.50 5.14 -5.83
N ASP A 189 29.45 4.97 -5.03
CA ASP A 189 28.43 3.93 -5.22
C ASP A 189 27.06 4.54 -4.87
N VAL A 190 26.03 4.22 -5.64
CA VAL A 190 24.65 4.59 -5.32
C VAL A 190 23.75 3.43 -5.73
N ARG A 191 22.90 2.98 -4.79
CA ARG A 191 21.94 1.91 -5.03
C ARG A 191 20.63 2.13 -4.31
N GLU A 192 19.55 1.78 -4.99
CA GLU A 192 18.26 1.50 -4.38
C GLU A 192 18.24 0.03 -3.95
N THR A 193 17.77 -0.23 -2.74
CA THR A 193 17.52 -1.56 -2.20
C THR A 193 16.22 -1.54 -1.38
N SER A 194 15.84 -2.65 -0.78
CA SER A 194 14.74 -2.71 0.18
C SER A 194 15.22 -3.35 1.48
N VAL A 195 14.78 -2.79 2.61
CA VAL A 195 14.88 -3.48 3.90
C VAL A 195 13.51 -4.09 4.18
N LYS A 196 13.46 -5.42 4.21
CA LYS A 196 12.33 -6.16 4.78
C LYS A 196 12.20 -5.75 6.24
N ALA A 197 11.15 -5.00 6.58
CA ALA A 197 10.84 -4.66 7.97
C ALA A 197 10.04 -5.78 8.68
N ILE A 198 9.58 -6.77 7.92
CA ILE A 198 9.06 -8.07 8.38
C ILE A 198 9.24 -9.10 7.25
N ASP A 199 9.58 -10.34 7.57
CA ASP A 199 9.46 -11.45 6.61
C ASP A 199 8.05 -12.04 6.65
N VAL A 200 7.18 -11.57 5.76
CA VAL A 200 5.74 -11.92 5.77
C VAL A 200 5.45 -13.41 5.59
N GLU A 201 6.37 -14.21 5.06
CA GLU A 201 6.19 -15.66 4.92
C GLU A 201 6.37 -16.42 6.24
N THR A 202 7.20 -15.91 7.14
CA THR A 202 7.65 -16.63 8.35
C THR A 202 7.23 -15.97 9.66
N GLU A 203 7.12 -14.64 9.70
CA GLU A 203 6.81 -13.89 10.92
C GLU A 203 5.31 -13.68 11.18
N ILE A 204 4.46 -13.75 10.15
CA ILE A 204 3.00 -13.65 10.28
C ILE A 204 2.41 -15.07 10.37
N PRO A 205 1.72 -15.43 11.46
CA PRO A 205 1.10 -16.74 11.61
C PRO A 205 -0.23 -16.82 10.83
N TRP A 206 -0.15 -16.75 9.50
CA TRP A 206 -1.30 -16.61 8.58
C TRP A 206 -2.46 -17.56 8.86
N SER A 207 -2.17 -18.85 9.09
CA SER A 207 -3.20 -19.85 9.39
C SER A 207 -3.96 -19.52 10.68
N GLU A 208 -3.25 -19.18 11.76
CA GLU A 208 -3.88 -18.84 13.05
C GLU A 208 -4.68 -17.53 12.97
N VAL A 209 -4.14 -16.52 12.26
CA VAL A 209 -4.83 -15.25 12.01
C VAL A 209 -6.13 -15.48 11.24
N VAL A 210 -6.08 -16.20 10.12
CA VAL A 210 -7.28 -16.49 9.32
C VAL A 210 -8.28 -17.35 10.09
N PHE A 211 -7.81 -18.37 10.82
CA PHE A 211 -8.67 -19.23 11.62
C PHE A 211 -9.45 -18.43 12.67
N ARG A 212 -8.76 -17.70 13.55
CA ARG A 212 -9.41 -16.94 14.64
C ARG A 212 -10.32 -15.83 14.14
N GLU A 213 -9.95 -15.14 13.07
CA GLU A 213 -10.78 -14.07 12.49
C GLU A 213 -12.07 -14.61 11.89
N LEU A 214 -12.01 -15.72 11.14
CA LEU A 214 -13.22 -16.30 10.55
C LEU A 214 -14.13 -16.92 11.62
N ILE A 215 -13.57 -17.53 12.68
CA ILE A 215 -14.34 -17.94 13.87
C ILE A 215 -15.03 -16.73 14.49
N TYR A 216 -14.27 -15.68 14.84
CA TYR A 216 -14.80 -14.48 15.49
C TYR A 216 -15.91 -13.80 14.66
N LEU A 217 -15.70 -13.60 13.36
CA LEU A 217 -16.71 -13.02 12.48
C LEU A 217 -17.96 -13.91 12.32
N SER A 218 -17.83 -15.22 12.50
CA SER A 218 -18.98 -16.15 12.47
C SER A 218 -19.72 -16.18 13.82
N GLU A 219 -19.00 -16.18 14.95
CA GLU A 219 -19.55 -16.17 16.31
C GLU A 219 -20.29 -14.87 16.63
N GLU A 220 -19.75 -13.72 16.20
CA GLU A 220 -20.44 -12.44 16.24
C GLU A 220 -21.64 -12.37 15.27
N GLY A 221 -21.85 -13.39 14.43
CA GLY A 221 -22.89 -13.44 13.41
C GLY A 221 -22.78 -12.29 12.40
N ILE A 222 -21.54 -11.94 12.03
CA ILE A 222 -21.21 -11.05 10.90
C ILE A 222 -21.20 -11.86 9.60
N ILE A 223 -20.69 -13.09 9.66
CA ILE A 223 -20.75 -14.07 8.57
C ILE A 223 -21.75 -15.15 8.99
N GLU A 224 -22.73 -15.41 8.15
CA GLU A 224 -23.69 -16.51 8.33
C GLU A 224 -23.45 -17.56 7.23
N GLY A 225 -23.62 -18.84 7.53
CA GLY A 225 -23.52 -19.94 6.56
C GLY A 225 -22.09 -20.42 6.20
N LEU A 226 -21.05 -19.88 6.84
CA LEU A 226 -19.68 -20.38 6.72
C LEU A 226 -19.48 -21.58 7.68
N GLU A 227 -19.05 -22.73 7.16
CA GLU A 227 -18.92 -23.96 7.96
C GLU A 227 -17.54 -24.06 8.64
N GLN A 228 -17.46 -24.75 9.78
CA GLN A 228 -16.18 -25.00 10.48
C GLN A 228 -15.12 -25.65 9.57
N SER A 229 -15.55 -26.55 8.68
CA SER A 229 -14.74 -27.19 7.64
C SER A 229 -14.21 -26.20 6.60
N ASP A 230 -14.98 -25.17 6.23
CA ASP A 230 -14.51 -24.09 5.36
C ASP A 230 -13.42 -23.29 6.06
N ILE A 231 -13.66 -22.88 7.31
CA ILE A 231 -12.71 -22.10 8.12
C ILE A 231 -11.37 -22.83 8.26
N GLU A 232 -11.42 -24.12 8.58
CA GLU A 232 -10.23 -24.98 8.64
C GLU A 232 -9.51 -25.14 7.29
N THR A 233 -10.25 -25.13 6.17
CA THR A 233 -9.65 -25.25 4.84
C THR A 233 -8.97 -23.93 4.46
N LEU A 234 -9.67 -22.82 4.66
CA LEU A 234 -9.19 -21.47 4.36
C LEU A 234 -7.96 -21.11 5.21
N SER A 235 -7.94 -21.46 6.50
CA SER A 235 -6.76 -21.25 7.36
C SER A 235 -5.56 -22.07 6.91
N LYS A 236 -5.74 -23.36 6.56
CA LYS A 236 -4.66 -24.23 6.05
C LYS A 236 -4.10 -23.74 4.71
N MET A 237 -4.89 -23.01 3.91
CA MET A 237 -4.45 -22.39 2.65
C MET A 237 -3.79 -21.01 2.83
N ALA A 238 -3.83 -20.42 4.04
CA ALA A 238 -3.44 -19.04 4.27
C ALA A 238 -1.92 -18.83 4.15
N LYS A 239 -1.52 -18.01 3.18
CA LYS A 239 -0.15 -17.56 2.92
C LYS A 239 -0.16 -16.24 2.14
N PRO A 240 0.89 -15.41 2.18
CA PRO A 240 0.93 -14.16 1.44
C PRO A 240 1.00 -14.41 -0.07
N GLY A 241 0.56 -13.43 -0.88
CA GLY A 241 0.54 -13.53 -2.35
C GLY A 241 -0.71 -14.17 -2.94
N LEU A 242 -1.55 -14.82 -2.11
CA LEU A 242 -2.88 -15.31 -2.52
C LEU A 242 -3.95 -14.22 -2.29
N ALA A 243 -3.73 -13.06 -2.92
CA ALA A 243 -4.61 -11.91 -2.83
C ALA A 243 -4.81 -11.19 -4.17
N GLY A 244 -5.71 -10.21 -4.20
CA GLY A 244 -6.02 -9.47 -5.42
C GLY A 244 -6.81 -10.29 -6.44
N TRP A 245 -6.99 -9.73 -7.63
CA TRP A 245 -7.93 -10.26 -8.63
C TRP A 245 -7.56 -11.64 -9.18
N ASN A 246 -6.27 -11.90 -9.43
CA ASN A 246 -5.83 -13.16 -10.02
C ASN A 246 -5.66 -14.29 -8.98
N SER A 247 -5.28 -13.97 -7.73
CA SER A 247 -4.75 -14.95 -6.77
C SER A 247 -5.58 -15.16 -5.51
N ARG A 248 -6.64 -14.36 -5.28
CA ARG A 248 -7.57 -14.58 -4.15
C ARG A 248 -8.16 -15.99 -4.18
N ILE A 249 -8.48 -16.52 -3.00
CA ILE A 249 -9.22 -17.77 -2.84
C ILE A 249 -10.69 -17.54 -3.15
N VAL A 250 -11.30 -18.45 -3.92
CA VAL A 250 -12.71 -18.47 -4.30
C VAL A 250 -13.27 -19.87 -4.13
N TYR A 251 -14.59 -20.00 -4.04
CA TYR A 251 -15.27 -21.29 -4.08
C TYR A 251 -15.73 -21.63 -5.50
N GLN A 252 -15.28 -22.76 -6.02
CA GLN A 252 -15.83 -23.40 -7.22
C GLN A 252 -15.70 -24.92 -7.05
N GLU A 253 -16.77 -25.57 -6.55
CA GLU A 253 -16.80 -26.97 -6.05
C GLU A 253 -15.95 -27.21 -4.79
N SER A 254 -14.80 -26.56 -4.71
CA SER A 254 -13.92 -26.47 -3.54
C SER A 254 -13.31 -25.07 -3.45
N TRP A 255 -12.76 -24.74 -2.27
CA TRP A 255 -11.92 -23.55 -2.10
C TRP A 255 -10.60 -23.71 -2.87
N LYS A 256 -10.30 -22.79 -3.78
CA LYS A 256 -9.08 -22.77 -4.60
C LYS A 256 -8.70 -21.34 -4.99
N PRO A 257 -7.43 -21.06 -5.32
CA PRO A 257 -7.05 -19.78 -5.92
C PRO A 257 -7.81 -19.53 -7.22
N TYR A 258 -8.20 -18.28 -7.48
CA TYR A 258 -9.03 -17.92 -8.65
C TYR A 258 -8.40 -18.38 -9.98
N TYR A 259 -7.08 -18.26 -10.14
CA TYR A 259 -6.36 -18.75 -11.31
C TYR A 259 -6.42 -20.27 -11.55
N GLU A 260 -6.90 -21.05 -10.59
CA GLU A 260 -7.11 -22.51 -10.67
C GLU A 260 -8.59 -22.89 -10.95
N THR A 261 -9.46 -21.90 -11.17
CA THR A 261 -10.85 -22.14 -11.60
C THR A 261 -10.91 -22.57 -13.07
N SER A 262 -12.08 -23.07 -13.49
CA SER A 262 -12.29 -23.57 -14.86
C SER A 262 -12.26 -22.51 -15.96
N ASN A 263 -12.51 -21.24 -15.65
CA ASN A 263 -12.57 -20.15 -16.64
C ASN A 263 -12.22 -18.77 -16.03
N PRO A 264 -10.98 -18.58 -15.53
CA PRO A 264 -10.56 -17.35 -14.87
C PRO A 264 -10.29 -16.23 -15.88
N LEU A 265 -10.86 -15.06 -15.62
CA LEU A 265 -10.54 -13.82 -16.32
C LEU A 265 -9.23 -13.25 -15.77
N LEU A 266 -8.10 -13.87 -16.14
CA LEU A 266 -6.77 -13.47 -15.69
C LEU A 266 -6.30 -12.16 -16.32
N ILE A 267 -5.75 -11.29 -15.48
CA ILE A 267 -5.53 -9.88 -15.83
C ILE A 267 -4.04 -9.52 -15.80
N LYS A 268 -3.63 -8.68 -16.75
CA LYS A 268 -2.22 -8.48 -17.15
C LYS A 268 -1.72 -7.03 -17.01
N THR A 269 -2.35 -6.22 -16.16
CA THR A 269 -1.98 -4.81 -15.96
C THR A 269 -1.68 -4.47 -14.50
N LEU A 270 -0.81 -3.49 -14.28
CA LEU A 270 -0.47 -2.95 -12.96
C LEU A 270 -1.45 -1.86 -12.54
N CYS A 271 -1.70 -1.71 -11.23
CA CYS A 271 -2.56 -0.63 -10.73
C CYS A 271 -1.79 0.68 -10.60
N GLY A 272 -2.45 1.78 -10.95
CA GLY A 272 -1.92 3.13 -10.78
C GLY A 272 -1.91 3.57 -9.30
N PRO A 273 -1.27 4.71 -8.98
CA PRO A 273 -0.97 5.13 -7.61
C PRO A 273 -2.17 5.29 -6.66
N ARG A 274 -3.39 5.43 -7.20
CA ARG A 274 -4.61 5.70 -6.40
C ARG A 274 -4.99 4.61 -5.41
N GLU A 275 -4.68 3.33 -5.65
CA GLU A 275 -4.92 2.29 -4.62
C GLU A 275 -3.91 2.36 -3.47
N LEU A 276 -2.66 2.79 -3.75
CA LEU A 276 -1.61 2.94 -2.76
C LEU A 276 -1.90 4.15 -1.85
N GLU A 277 -2.30 5.27 -2.46
CA GLU A 277 -2.78 6.48 -1.76
C GLU A 277 -4.00 6.16 -0.88
N TYR A 278 -4.93 5.34 -1.37
CA TYR A 278 -6.09 4.91 -0.60
C TYR A 278 -5.66 4.10 0.63
N ILE A 279 -4.81 3.07 0.47
CA ILE A 279 -4.35 2.24 1.59
C ILE A 279 -3.63 3.09 2.66
N ALA A 280 -2.77 4.02 2.26
CA ALA A 280 -2.10 4.94 3.20
C ALA A 280 -3.08 5.88 3.94
N TYR A 281 -4.15 6.32 3.28
CA TYR A 281 -5.23 7.08 3.93
C TYR A 281 -6.02 6.21 4.92
N LEU A 282 -6.25 4.94 4.58
CA LEU A 282 -6.96 3.98 5.45
C LEU A 282 -6.17 3.66 6.73
N GLU A 283 -4.85 3.50 6.65
CA GLU A 283 -3.96 3.33 7.81
C GLU A 283 -4.15 4.48 8.82
N MET A 284 -4.13 5.72 8.35
CA MET A 284 -4.30 6.90 9.20
C MET A 284 -5.64 6.92 9.95
N GLN A 285 -6.71 6.40 9.34
CA GLN A 285 -8.04 6.35 9.97
C GLN A 285 -8.18 5.14 10.91
N ALA A 286 -7.65 3.98 10.54
CA ALA A 286 -7.67 2.79 11.39
C ALA A 286 -6.84 2.97 12.68
N GLU A 287 -5.70 3.67 12.61
CA GLU A 287 -4.89 4.00 13.78
C GLU A 287 -5.58 5.01 14.72
N ARG A 288 -6.30 6.00 14.17
CA ARG A 288 -7.18 6.89 14.97
C ARG A 288 -8.30 6.08 15.64
N GLN A 289 -8.89 5.12 14.92
CA GLN A 289 -9.80 4.09 15.45
C GLN A 289 -9.20 3.42 16.71
N ALA A 290 -8.07 2.72 16.53
CA ALA A 290 -7.40 1.96 17.58
C ALA A 290 -7.02 2.80 18.81
N ALA A 291 -6.58 4.05 18.61
CA ALA A 291 -6.27 4.98 19.69
C ALA A 291 -7.50 5.38 20.55
N THR A 292 -8.72 5.20 20.02
CA THR A 292 -9.98 5.48 20.75
C THR A 292 -10.45 4.29 21.60
N TYR A 293 -9.97 3.07 21.30
CA TYR A 293 -10.32 1.85 22.03
C TYR A 293 -9.31 1.43 23.11
N LEU A 294 -8.17 2.10 23.21
CA LEU A 294 -7.30 1.97 24.38
C LEU A 294 -7.93 2.74 25.55
N PRO A 295 -8.22 2.11 26.71
CA PRO A 295 -8.61 2.86 27.89
C PRO A 295 -7.47 3.82 28.27
N PRO A 296 -7.76 5.01 28.81
CA PRO A 296 -6.73 5.93 29.25
C PRO A 296 -5.82 5.22 30.26
N VAL A 297 -4.52 5.17 29.95
CA VAL A 297 -3.51 4.58 30.83
C VAL A 297 -3.70 5.19 32.22
N PRO A 298 -3.90 4.40 33.29
CA PRO A 298 -4.03 4.94 34.63
C PRO A 298 -2.79 5.77 34.92
N SER A 299 -2.96 7.07 35.14
CA SER A 299 -1.86 7.94 35.51
C SER A 299 -1.32 7.45 36.84
N TYR A 300 -0.18 6.76 36.82
CA TYR A 300 0.58 6.38 38.01
C TYR A 300 1.04 7.66 38.69
N SER A 301 0.17 8.20 39.53
CA SER A 301 0.51 9.23 40.48
C SER A 301 1.48 8.59 41.47
N PRO A 302 2.72 9.09 41.62
CA PRO A 302 3.62 8.55 42.62
C PRO A 302 2.97 8.68 44.00
N PRO A 303 3.16 7.70 44.90
CA PRO A 303 2.50 7.71 46.20
C PRO A 303 2.92 8.96 46.98
N MET A 304 1.93 9.77 47.37
CA MET A 304 2.16 10.92 48.24
C MET A 304 2.80 10.45 49.56
N PRO A 305 3.78 11.20 50.11
CA PRO A 305 4.32 10.89 51.43
C PRO A 305 3.22 11.03 52.50
N PRO A 306 3.31 10.27 53.61
CA PRO A 306 2.24 10.21 54.60
C PRO A 306 2.05 11.58 55.29
N THR A 307 0.87 12.16 55.07
CA THR A 307 0.41 13.37 55.78
C THR A 307 0.04 13.03 57.23
N PRO A 308 0.46 13.82 58.23
CA PRO A 308 0.19 13.53 59.64
C PRO A 308 -1.30 13.63 60.04
N THR A 309 -1.63 12.83 61.04
CA THR A 309 -2.95 12.62 61.70
C THR A 309 -3.57 13.93 62.24
N PRO A 310 -4.91 14.09 62.25
CA PRO A 310 -5.54 15.42 62.24
C PRO A 310 -5.68 16.10 63.61
N THR A 311 -5.76 17.43 63.58
CA THR A 311 -6.27 18.29 64.66
C THR A 311 -7.63 18.87 64.25
N PRO A 312 -8.66 18.92 65.11
CA PRO A 312 -10.03 19.21 64.69
C PRO A 312 -10.37 20.70 64.53
N SER A 313 -11.05 21.04 63.42
CA SER A 313 -12.14 22.03 63.19
C SER A 313 -12.04 23.47 63.75
N PRO A 314 -12.57 24.49 63.03
CA PRO A 314 -14.04 24.63 62.92
C PRO A 314 -14.64 25.05 61.55
N THR A 315 -15.77 24.43 61.25
CA THR A 315 -16.99 24.89 60.53
C THR A 315 -17.04 26.25 59.80
N ALA A 316 -17.17 26.21 58.46
CA ALA A 316 -17.94 27.11 57.56
C ALA A 316 -17.75 26.65 56.09
N ILE A 317 -18.58 26.92 55.06
CA ILE A 317 -20.03 27.18 54.89
C ILE A 317 -20.38 26.80 53.41
N PRO A 318 -21.61 26.38 53.04
CA PRO A 318 -21.88 25.86 51.69
C PRO A 318 -22.17 26.94 50.62
N THR A 319 -21.75 26.69 49.38
CA THR A 319 -22.22 27.40 48.17
C THR A 319 -22.42 26.47 46.97
N THR A 320 -23.42 26.80 46.17
CA THR A 320 -24.13 26.04 45.12
C THR A 320 -23.36 25.97 43.78
N PRO A 321 -23.65 25.02 42.86
CA PRO A 321 -22.82 24.77 41.68
C PRO A 321 -23.17 25.63 40.45
N GLY A 322 -22.19 25.78 39.55
CA GLY A 322 -22.33 26.41 38.22
C GLY A 322 -21.91 25.44 37.09
N PRO A 323 -22.34 25.69 35.83
CA PRO A 323 -22.61 24.60 34.87
C PRO A 323 -21.46 24.22 33.92
N SER A 324 -21.58 23.01 33.38
CA SER A 324 -20.74 22.45 32.32
C SER A 324 -20.77 23.28 31.03
N GLY A 325 -19.60 23.62 30.50
CA GLY A 325 -19.42 24.09 29.12
C GLY A 325 -19.02 22.95 28.19
N VAL A 326 -19.92 22.50 27.31
CA VAL A 326 -19.59 21.60 26.20
C VAL A 326 -19.27 22.46 24.97
N ALA A 327 -17.99 22.51 24.58
CA ALA A 327 -17.59 23.14 23.33
C ALA A 327 -17.76 22.14 22.17
N GLY A 328 -18.70 22.40 21.26
CA GLY A 328 -18.87 21.61 20.05
C GLY A 328 -17.74 21.89 19.05
N MET A 329 -17.08 20.84 18.55
CA MET A 329 -16.09 20.97 17.49
C MET A 329 -16.78 20.91 16.12
N GLN A 330 -16.49 21.89 15.27
CA GLN A 330 -17.10 22.00 13.94
C GLN A 330 -16.55 20.95 12.97
N ARG A 331 -17.41 20.51 12.04
CA ARG A 331 -17.10 19.54 10.99
C ARG A 331 -16.67 20.30 9.74
N GLU A 332 -15.36 20.43 9.52
CA GLU A 332 -14.84 21.03 8.28
C GLU A 332 -15.09 20.10 7.09
N THR A 333 -15.78 20.63 6.08
CA THR A 333 -16.11 19.90 4.83
C THR A 333 -15.12 20.33 3.75
N TYR A 334 -14.14 19.49 3.45
CA TYR A 334 -13.15 19.76 2.39
C TYR A 334 -13.68 19.32 1.03
N THR A 335 -14.21 20.27 0.25
CA THR A 335 -14.36 20.12 -1.20
C THR A 335 -13.09 20.61 -1.90
N TYR A 336 -12.38 19.73 -2.61
CA TYR A 336 -11.25 20.13 -3.46
C TYR A 336 -11.51 19.79 -4.93
N THR A 337 -11.17 20.73 -5.80
CA THR A 337 -11.43 20.68 -7.25
C THR A 337 -10.40 19.85 -8.02
N GLU A 338 -10.88 19.17 -9.05
CA GLU A 338 -10.07 18.32 -9.93
C GLU A 338 -9.06 19.12 -10.76
N THR A 339 -7.76 18.87 -10.56
CA THR A 339 -6.69 19.46 -11.38
C THR A 339 -5.76 18.39 -11.95
N GLY A 340 -5.78 18.25 -13.27
CA GLY A 340 -4.65 17.81 -14.11
C GLY A 340 -4.00 16.46 -13.80
N ARG A 341 -4.40 15.40 -14.52
CA ARG A 341 -3.54 14.21 -14.66
C ARG A 341 -2.32 14.55 -15.52
N VAL A 342 -1.12 14.35 -14.98
CA VAL A 342 0.09 14.22 -15.80
C VAL A 342 0.29 12.73 -16.06
N GLU A 343 0.00 12.29 -17.29
CA GLU A 343 0.22 10.90 -17.69
C GLU A 343 1.69 10.71 -18.07
N LEU A 344 2.41 9.88 -17.30
CA LEU A 344 3.80 9.54 -17.58
C LEU A 344 3.88 8.49 -18.70
N ILE A 345 3.58 8.90 -19.93
CA ILE A 345 3.67 8.01 -21.09
C ILE A 345 5.16 7.78 -21.39
N THR A 346 5.63 6.56 -21.16
CA THR A 346 7.02 6.20 -21.48
C THR A 346 7.25 6.28 -23.01
N PRO A 347 8.38 6.83 -23.49
CA PRO A 347 8.61 7.03 -24.93
C PRO A 347 8.44 5.75 -25.77
N ALA A 348 8.79 4.59 -25.20
CA ALA A 348 8.61 3.29 -25.85
C ALA A 348 7.15 2.98 -26.23
N PHE A 349 6.16 3.44 -25.44
CA PHE A 349 4.74 3.19 -25.73
C PHE A 349 4.23 4.02 -26.91
N ILE A 350 4.61 5.31 -26.98
CA ILE A 350 4.32 6.18 -28.14
C ILE A 350 4.92 5.58 -29.43
N ILE A 351 6.19 5.14 -29.35
CA ILE A 351 6.90 4.56 -30.49
C ILE A 351 6.21 3.26 -30.94
N ALA A 352 5.85 2.37 -30.00
CA ALA A 352 5.15 1.13 -30.32
C ALA A 352 3.79 1.39 -31.00
N GLN A 353 2.98 2.33 -30.48
CA GLN A 353 1.68 2.65 -31.08
C GLN A 353 1.81 3.32 -32.46
N THR A 354 2.78 4.21 -32.67
CA THR A 354 3.00 4.83 -33.99
C THR A 354 3.51 3.81 -35.02
N VAL A 355 4.38 2.88 -34.64
CA VAL A 355 4.83 1.79 -35.53
C VAL A 355 3.68 0.84 -35.89
N ILE A 356 2.88 0.40 -34.92
CA ILE A 356 1.74 -0.51 -35.18
C ILE A 356 0.66 0.19 -36.03
N GLY A 357 0.32 1.44 -35.69
CA GLY A 357 -0.64 2.24 -36.48
C GLY A 357 -0.17 2.48 -37.91
N GLY A 358 1.12 2.79 -38.10
CA GLY A 358 1.74 2.94 -39.42
C GLY A 358 1.71 1.65 -40.25
N LEU A 359 2.00 0.50 -39.63
CA LEU A 359 1.93 -0.81 -40.28
C LEU A 359 0.50 -1.17 -40.72
N ILE A 360 -0.49 -0.91 -39.87
CA ILE A 360 -1.91 -1.16 -40.20
C ILE A 360 -2.36 -0.23 -41.34
N ALA A 361 -2.01 1.06 -41.30
CA ALA A 361 -2.32 2.01 -42.36
C ALA A 361 -1.66 1.59 -43.70
N ALA A 362 -0.40 1.19 -43.67
CA ALA A 362 0.33 0.71 -44.85
C ALA A 362 -0.31 -0.56 -45.45
N LEU A 363 -0.73 -1.52 -44.62
CA LEU A 363 -1.43 -2.73 -45.06
C LEU A 363 -2.80 -2.41 -45.69
N ILE A 364 -3.55 -1.47 -45.12
CA ILE A 364 -4.83 -1.01 -45.67
C ILE A 364 -4.62 -0.32 -47.04
N VAL A 365 -3.66 0.59 -47.14
CA VAL A 365 -3.32 1.28 -48.40
C VAL A 365 -2.85 0.28 -49.46
N TRP A 366 -1.97 -0.65 -49.10
CA TRP A 366 -1.50 -1.72 -50.00
C TRP A 366 -2.66 -2.60 -50.49
N PHE A 367 -3.58 -2.99 -49.61
CA PHE A 367 -4.74 -3.80 -49.98
C PHE A 367 -5.70 -3.05 -50.92
N ILE A 368 -5.90 -1.74 -50.70
CA ILE A 368 -6.69 -0.88 -51.60
C ILE A 368 -6.02 -0.76 -52.97
N LEU A 369 -4.72 -0.44 -53.01
CA LEU A 369 -3.97 -0.31 -54.27
C LEU A 369 -3.95 -1.62 -55.06
N ARG A 370 -3.69 -2.76 -54.39
CA ARG A 370 -3.70 -4.08 -55.02
C ARG A 370 -5.06 -4.48 -55.61
N ARG A 371 -6.16 -3.91 -55.10
CA ARG A 371 -7.52 -4.09 -55.64
C ARG A 371 -7.91 -3.10 -56.75
N LEU A 372 -7.05 -2.12 -57.06
CA LEU A 372 -7.21 -1.15 -58.15
C LEU A 372 -6.31 -1.46 -59.35
N THR A 373 -5.32 -2.36 -59.19
CA THR A 373 -4.38 -2.79 -60.23
C THR A 373 -4.68 -4.20 -60.79
N ILE A 374 -5.91 -4.70 -60.62
CA ILE A 374 -6.44 -5.94 -61.21
C ILE A 374 -7.82 -5.62 -61.80
#